data_AF-A0A2T9YLH8-F1
#
_entry.id   AF-A0A2T9YLH8-F1
#
_cell.length_a   1.000
_cell.length_b   1.000
_cell.length_c   1.000
_cell.angle_alpha   90.00
_cell.angle_beta   90.00
_cell.angle_gamma   90.00
#
_symmetry.space_group_name_H-M   'P 1'
#
loop_
_entity.id
_entity.type
_entity.pdbx_description
1 polymer ?
#
loop_
_entity_poly.entity_id
_entity_poly.type
_entity_poly.pdbx_seq_one_letter_code
_entity_poly.pdbx_strand_id
1 'polypeptide(L)'
;MFLNAETTYLPTRAVINKKRYDFPDPPVSESIIQENLNECKSIIGIQTLNQMDKLKLLNETIVKSDKFTNNNFQKIKRLIKNAIKQDYDSMLCYKNVCDLHFVCIVKLGTCSNTTTKNLNLSVSEFEIFKNRKQEILDYINGVIIKNKDSYKNEITHIMQTIIPIYEDEAIKFV
;
A
#
# COMPACT_ATOMS: atom_id res chain seq x y z
N MET A 1 -10.92 -31.28 -7.87
CA MET A 1 -10.04 -30.60 -8.84
C MET A 1 -10.01 -29.14 -8.45
N PHE A 2 -8.89 -28.66 -7.93
CA PHE A 2 -8.72 -27.27 -7.46
C PHE A 2 -8.52 -26.36 -8.67
N LEU A 3 -9.34 -25.32 -8.80
CA LEU A 3 -9.19 -24.27 -9.81
C LEU A 3 -8.15 -23.27 -9.31
N ASN A 4 -6.99 -23.23 -10.00
CA ASN A 4 -5.89 -22.31 -9.72
C ASN A 4 -6.32 -20.85 -9.93
N ALA A 5 -5.90 -20.00 -9.00
CA ALA A 5 -6.09 -18.56 -8.96
C ALA A 5 -5.22 -17.78 -9.98
N GLU A 6 -5.13 -18.25 -11.23
CA GLU A 6 -4.25 -17.67 -12.26
C GLU A 6 -4.90 -16.58 -13.13
N THR A 7 -6.08 -16.05 -12.78
CA THR A 7 -6.80 -15.14 -13.70
C THR A 7 -7.20 -13.77 -13.14
N THR A 8 -6.82 -13.38 -11.92
CA THR A 8 -7.39 -12.14 -11.35
C THR A 8 -6.64 -10.84 -11.63
N TYR A 9 -5.57 -10.85 -12.43
CA TYR A 9 -4.89 -9.62 -12.88
C TYR A 9 -4.55 -9.62 -14.38
N LEU A 10 -5.48 -10.09 -15.21
CA LEU A 10 -5.51 -9.62 -16.60
C LEU A 10 -6.43 -8.40 -16.63
N PRO A 11 -5.90 -7.16 -16.66
CA PRO A 11 -6.76 -6.01 -16.93
C PRO A 11 -7.45 -6.27 -18.26
N THR A 12 -8.77 -6.32 -18.20
CA THR A 12 -9.69 -6.39 -19.34
C THR A 12 -9.15 -5.54 -20.49
N ARG A 13 -9.01 -6.22 -21.63
CA ARG A 13 -8.58 -5.72 -22.95
C ARG A 13 -8.76 -4.21 -23.15
N ALA A 14 -7.66 -3.59 -23.56
CA ALA A 14 -7.63 -2.52 -24.55
C ALA A 14 -8.24 -1.17 -24.14
N VAL A 15 -7.47 -0.38 -23.40
CA VAL A 15 -7.09 0.95 -23.89
C VAL A 15 -5.57 1.03 -23.80
N ILE A 16 -4.90 0.33 -24.71
CA ILE A 16 -3.49 0.59 -25.02
C ILE A 16 -3.47 1.97 -25.66
N ASN A 17 -3.41 2.99 -24.81
CA ASN A 17 -3.08 4.32 -25.27
C ASN A 17 -1.70 4.18 -25.92
N LYS A 18 -1.64 4.48 -27.22
CA LYS A 18 -0.43 4.51 -28.05
C LYS A 18 0.53 5.61 -27.56
N LYS A 19 0.96 5.59 -26.30
CA LYS A 19 2.33 6.03 -26.01
C LYS A 19 3.19 4.97 -26.68
N ARG A 20 3.75 5.33 -27.84
CA ARG A 20 4.90 4.62 -28.41
C ARG A 20 5.99 4.70 -27.36
N TYR A 21 6.00 3.74 -26.44
CA TYR A 21 7.23 3.36 -25.82
C TYR A 21 8.04 2.77 -26.96
N ASP A 22 9.00 3.54 -27.47
CA ASP A 22 10.10 2.98 -28.24
C ASP A 22 10.84 2.11 -27.23
N PHE A 23 10.48 0.82 -27.20
CA PHE A 23 11.03 -0.11 -26.24
C PHE A 23 12.48 -0.37 -26.64
N PRO A 24 13.45 -0.04 -25.78
CA PRO A 24 14.84 -0.35 -26.05
C PRO A 24 15.06 -1.87 -25.93
N ASP A 25 16.23 -2.32 -26.37
CA ASP A 25 16.59 -3.75 -26.40
C ASP A 25 16.27 -4.48 -25.08
N PRO A 26 16.01 -5.80 -25.12
CA PRO A 26 15.66 -6.62 -23.98
C PRO A 26 16.37 -6.35 -22.63
N PRO A 27 17.72 -6.28 -22.55
CA PRO A 27 18.41 -6.00 -21.29
C PRO A 27 18.11 -4.59 -20.76
N VAL A 28 17.88 -3.62 -21.65
CA VAL A 28 17.53 -2.23 -21.29
C VAL A 28 16.08 -2.16 -20.81
N SER A 29 15.18 -2.94 -21.40
CA SER A 29 13.79 -3.05 -20.94
C SER A 29 13.70 -3.62 -19.52
N GLU A 30 14.51 -4.65 -19.18
CA GLU A 30 14.55 -5.20 -17.82
C GLU A 30 15.14 -4.22 -16.80
N SER A 31 16.22 -3.51 -17.15
CA SER A 31 16.80 -2.52 -16.25
C SER A 31 15.81 -1.39 -15.94
N ILE A 32 15.04 -0.93 -16.93
CA ILE A 32 13.99 0.08 -16.74
C ILE A 32 12.87 -0.44 -15.85
N ILE A 33 12.42 -1.70 -16.03
CA ILE A 33 11.40 -2.30 -15.16
C ILE A 33 11.91 -2.35 -13.72
N GLN A 34 13.14 -2.78 -13.51
CA GLN A 34 13.71 -2.90 -12.17
C GLN A 34 13.95 -1.52 -11.51
N GLU A 35 14.39 -0.52 -12.28
CA GLU A 35 14.55 0.85 -11.82
C GLU A 35 13.21 1.45 -11.38
N ASN A 36 12.19 1.36 -12.23
CA ASN A 36 10.85 1.86 -11.91
C ASN A 36 10.22 1.09 -10.74
N LEU A 37 10.48 -0.22 -10.63
CA LEU A 37 10.03 -1.02 -9.49
C LEU A 37 10.65 -0.52 -8.18
N ASN A 38 11.95 -0.22 -8.19
CA ASN A 38 12.66 0.33 -7.04
C ASN A 38 12.17 1.75 -6.71
N GLU A 39 11.84 2.56 -7.71
CA GLU A 39 11.23 3.88 -7.51
C GLU A 39 9.88 3.76 -6.80
N CYS A 40 9.00 2.85 -7.25
CA CYS A 40 7.71 2.61 -6.59
C CYS A 40 7.90 2.20 -5.12
N LYS A 41 8.87 1.32 -4.83
CA LYS A 41 9.20 0.93 -3.45
C LYS A 41 9.68 2.10 -2.62
N SER A 42 10.56 2.94 -3.16
CA SER A 42 11.09 4.12 -2.48
C SER A 42 10.00 5.12 -2.13
N ILE A 43 9.08 5.39 -3.05
CA ILE A 43 7.92 6.28 -2.82
C ILE A 43 7.08 5.73 -1.66
N ILE A 44 6.76 4.43 -1.67
CA ILE A 44 6.02 3.79 -0.57
C ILE A 44 6.79 3.87 0.73
N GLY A 45 8.09 3.58 0.74
CA GLY A 45 8.92 3.62 1.93
C GLY A 45 8.87 5.01 2.60
N ILE A 46 9.05 6.07 1.83
CA ILE A 46 8.98 7.46 2.33
C ILE A 46 7.58 7.79 2.88
N GLN A 47 6.53 7.44 2.14
CA GLN A 47 5.15 7.66 2.58
C GLN A 47 4.86 6.89 3.87
N THR A 48 5.35 5.65 3.96
CA THR A 48 5.16 4.75 5.09
C THR A 48 5.86 5.26 6.34
N LEU A 49 7.12 5.68 6.24
CA LEU A 49 7.86 6.32 7.33
C LEU A 49 7.11 7.55 7.88
N ASN A 50 6.66 8.43 7.00
CA ASN A 50 5.92 9.62 7.37
C ASN A 50 4.59 9.28 8.09
N GLN A 51 3.92 8.21 7.64
CA GLN A 51 2.70 7.71 8.29
C GLN A 51 2.98 7.13 9.67
N MET A 52 4.04 6.33 9.83
CA MET A 52 4.48 5.77 11.12
C MET A 52 4.82 6.89 12.12
N ASP A 53 5.57 7.90 11.71
CA ASP A 53 5.94 9.03 12.57
C ASP A 53 4.72 9.80 13.07
N LYS A 54 3.73 10.03 12.19
CA LYS A 54 2.46 10.67 12.58
C LYS A 54 1.65 9.84 13.57
N LEU A 55 1.63 8.52 13.41
CA LEU A 55 0.94 7.61 14.32
C LEU A 55 1.62 7.55 15.68
N LYS A 56 2.96 7.47 15.72
CA LYS A 56 3.75 7.53 16.96
C LYS A 56 3.53 8.84 17.71
N LEU A 57 3.62 9.99 17.02
CA LEU A 57 3.37 11.29 17.62
C LEU A 57 1.95 11.40 18.19
N LEU A 58 0.96 10.84 17.48
CA LEU A 58 -0.41 10.80 17.97
C LEU A 58 -0.54 9.91 19.21
N ASN A 59 0.13 8.74 19.23
CA ASN A 59 0.14 7.86 20.39
C ASN A 59 0.69 8.56 21.62
N GLU A 60 1.87 9.19 21.49
CA GLU A 60 2.48 9.95 22.58
C GLU A 60 1.57 11.09 23.07
N THR A 61 0.92 11.79 22.15
CA THR A 61 0.00 12.89 22.48
C THR A 61 -1.21 12.38 23.25
N ILE A 62 -1.76 11.22 22.85
CA ILE A 62 -2.93 10.62 23.49
C ILE A 62 -2.57 10.05 24.86
N VAL A 63 -1.45 9.34 24.99
CA VAL A 63 -0.97 8.75 26.25
C VAL A 63 -0.69 9.83 27.29
N LYS A 64 -0.15 10.99 26.88
CA LYS A 64 0.07 12.15 27.76
C LYS A 64 -1.21 12.91 28.12
N SER A 65 -2.34 12.60 27.48
CA SER A 65 -3.62 13.27 27.68
C SER A 65 -4.53 12.41 28.57
N ASP A 66 -4.88 12.87 29.77
CA ASP A 66 -5.85 12.21 30.65
C ASP A 66 -7.30 12.22 30.10
N LYS A 67 -7.52 12.81 28.92
CA LYS A 67 -8.84 12.99 28.30
C LYS A 67 -8.88 12.42 26.90
N PHE A 68 -9.30 11.16 26.80
CA PHE A 68 -9.75 10.56 25.55
C PHE A 68 -11.00 11.28 25.06
N THR A 69 -10.95 11.83 23.85
CA THR A 69 -12.05 12.61 23.26
C THR A 69 -12.41 12.11 21.87
N ASN A 70 -13.63 12.44 21.43
CA ASN A 70 -14.03 12.28 20.02
C ASN A 70 -13.03 12.92 19.06
N ASN A 71 -12.43 14.05 19.45
CA ASN A 71 -11.46 14.73 18.60
C ASN A 71 -10.20 13.88 18.35
N ASN A 72 -9.74 13.11 19.34
CA ASN A 72 -8.63 12.17 19.16
C ASN A 72 -9.02 11.03 18.23
N PHE A 73 -10.21 10.44 18.40
CA PHE A 73 -10.72 9.40 17.52
C PHE A 73 -10.86 9.87 16.06
N GLN A 74 -11.40 11.08 15.85
CA GLN A 74 -11.48 11.68 14.52
C GLN A 74 -10.09 11.99 13.92
N LYS A 75 -9.10 12.35 14.74
CA LYS A 75 -7.71 12.53 14.28
C LYS A 75 -7.12 11.20 13.77
N ILE A 76 -7.27 10.10 14.51
CA ILE A 76 -6.84 8.76 14.07
C ILE A 76 -7.51 8.43 12.73
N LYS A 77 -8.84 8.56 12.66
CA LYS A 77 -9.61 8.31 11.43
C LYS A 77 -9.10 9.11 10.25
N ARG A 78 -8.82 10.40 10.44
CA ARG A 78 -8.29 11.29 9.39
C ARG A 78 -6.89 10.88 8.95
N LEU A 79 -6.01 10.49 9.87
CA LEU A 79 -4.65 10.02 9.53
C LEU A 79 -4.71 8.77 8.66
N ILE A 80 -5.49 7.76 9.05
CA ILE A 80 -5.64 6.52 8.26
C ILE A 80 -6.27 6.81 6.90
N LYS A 81 -7.32 7.64 6.85
CA LYS A 81 -7.96 8.03 5.58
C LYS A 81 -6.99 8.76 4.64
N ASN A 82 -6.14 9.62 5.17
CA ASN A 82 -5.13 10.32 4.36
C ASN A 82 -4.02 9.37 3.91
N ALA A 83 -3.62 8.41 4.74
CA ALA A 83 -2.65 7.38 4.38
C ALA A 83 -3.13 6.55 3.17
N ILE A 84 -4.39 6.10 3.19
CA ILE A 84 -5.00 5.36 2.06
C ILE A 84 -5.00 6.18 0.77
N LYS A 85 -5.24 7.49 0.85
CA LYS A 85 -5.19 8.37 -0.33
C LYS A 85 -3.79 8.46 -0.94
N GLN A 86 -2.75 8.42 -0.11
CA GLN A 86 -1.35 8.46 -0.57
C GLN A 86 -0.95 7.19 -1.33
N ASP A 87 -1.61 6.06 -1.05
CA ASP A 87 -1.37 4.80 -1.76
C ASP A 87 -1.85 4.85 -3.22
N TYR A 88 -2.68 5.83 -3.60
CA TYR A 88 -3.13 5.98 -4.98
C TYR A 88 -1.96 6.24 -5.95
N ASP A 89 -1.00 7.09 -5.56
CA ASP A 89 0.17 7.38 -6.39
C ASP A 89 1.05 6.13 -6.56
N SER A 90 1.21 5.38 -5.47
CA SER A 90 1.94 4.11 -5.44
C SER A 90 1.25 3.02 -6.29
N MET A 91 -0.08 2.98 -6.27
CA MET A 91 -0.87 2.10 -7.13
C MET A 91 -0.68 2.44 -8.62
N LEU A 92 -0.67 3.73 -8.97
CA LEU A 92 -0.38 4.17 -10.34
C LEU A 92 1.04 3.79 -10.76
N CYS A 93 2.02 3.92 -9.85
CA CYS A 93 3.40 3.52 -10.09
C CYS A 93 3.49 2.02 -10.43
N TYR A 94 2.97 1.14 -9.57
CA TYR A 94 2.97 -0.30 -9.83
C TYR A 94 2.23 -0.68 -11.12
N LYS A 95 1.11 -0.01 -11.42
CA LYS A 95 0.39 -0.23 -12.68
C LYS A 95 1.28 0.06 -13.88
N ASN A 96 2.02 1.18 -13.88
CA ASN A 96 2.93 1.53 -14.97
C ASN A 96 4.05 0.50 -15.13
N VAL A 97 4.60 -0.03 -14.02
CA VAL A 97 5.62 -1.09 -14.06
C VAL A 97 5.05 -2.39 -14.63
N CYS A 98 3.83 -2.77 -14.24
CA CYS A 98 3.13 -3.92 -14.80
C CYS A 98 2.84 -3.75 -16.30
N ASP A 99 2.47 -2.56 -16.75
CA ASP A 99 2.25 -2.26 -18.17
C ASP A 99 3.55 -2.40 -18.98
N LEU A 100 4.69 -1.94 -18.44
CA LEU A 100 6.01 -2.14 -19.06
C LEU A 100 6.41 -3.62 -19.11
N HIS A 101 6.21 -4.36 -18.02
CA HIS A 101 6.50 -5.79 -17.93
C HIS A 101 5.64 -6.61 -18.90
N PHE A 102 4.35 -6.29 -19.02
CA PHE A 102 3.46 -6.91 -20.00
C PHE A 102 3.99 -6.74 -21.42
N VAL A 103 4.47 -5.54 -21.77
CA VAL A 103 5.06 -5.33 -23.09
C VAL A 103 6.38 -6.10 -23.25
N CYS A 104 7.23 -6.15 -22.23
CA CYS A 104 8.48 -6.91 -22.25
C CYS A 104 8.25 -8.41 -22.49
N ILE A 105 7.24 -9.01 -21.85
CA ILE A 105 6.88 -10.41 -22.09
C ILE A 105 6.21 -10.60 -23.45
N VAL A 106 5.17 -9.81 -23.76
CA VAL A 106 4.29 -10.10 -24.90
C VAL A 106 4.86 -9.65 -26.24
N LYS A 107 5.57 -8.51 -26.28
CA LYS A 107 6.12 -7.98 -27.54
C LYS A 107 7.56 -8.37 -27.79
N LEU A 108 8.37 -8.50 -26.74
CA LEU A 108 9.79 -8.78 -26.87
C LEU A 108 10.13 -10.24 -26.55
N GLY A 109 9.32 -10.92 -25.72
CA GLY A 109 9.53 -12.33 -25.37
C GLY A 109 10.77 -12.56 -24.49
N THR A 110 11.25 -11.53 -23.80
CA THR A 110 12.62 -11.52 -23.27
C THR A 110 12.76 -11.23 -21.79
N CYS A 111 11.66 -11.02 -21.05
CA CYS A 111 11.76 -10.71 -19.62
C CYS A 111 12.15 -11.96 -18.81
N SER A 112 13.18 -11.82 -17.96
CA SER A 112 13.64 -12.90 -17.11
C SER A 112 12.60 -13.31 -16.05
N ASN A 113 12.68 -14.59 -15.65
CA ASN A 113 11.87 -15.11 -14.54
C ASN A 113 12.15 -14.38 -13.23
N THR A 114 13.37 -13.87 -13.03
CA THR A 114 13.77 -13.10 -11.86
C THR A 114 13.00 -11.77 -11.78
N THR A 115 12.97 -11.01 -12.87
CA THR A 115 12.23 -9.74 -12.95
C THR A 115 10.74 -9.96 -12.70
N THR A 116 10.17 -11.02 -13.30
CA THR A 116 8.77 -11.40 -13.08
C THR A 116 8.48 -11.74 -11.61
N LYS A 117 9.34 -12.54 -10.97
CA LYS A 117 9.19 -12.91 -9.56
C LYS A 117 9.27 -11.69 -8.64
N ASN A 118 10.23 -10.79 -8.89
CA ASN A 118 10.42 -9.57 -8.10
C ASN A 118 9.22 -8.63 -8.22
N LEU A 119 8.69 -8.43 -9.43
CA LEU A 119 7.50 -7.63 -9.66
C LEU A 119 6.29 -8.20 -8.93
N ASN A 120 6.01 -9.50 -9.09
CA ASN A 120 4.88 -10.16 -8.44
C ASN A 120 4.95 -10.07 -6.91
N LEU A 121 6.13 -10.30 -6.34
CA LEU A 121 6.33 -10.17 -4.89
C LEU A 121 6.01 -8.75 -4.41
N SER A 122 6.57 -7.74 -5.09
CA SER A 122 6.42 -6.34 -4.69
C SER A 122 4.98 -5.84 -4.82
N VAL A 123 4.27 -6.24 -5.87
CA VAL A 123 2.84 -5.94 -6.07
C VAL A 123 2.01 -6.63 -4.99
N SER A 124 2.31 -7.90 -4.66
CA SER A 124 1.61 -8.63 -3.61
C SER A 124 1.81 -7.99 -2.24
N GLU A 125 3.03 -7.58 -1.90
CA GLU A 125 3.33 -6.86 -0.66
C GLU A 125 2.52 -5.57 -0.58
N PHE A 126 2.49 -4.79 -1.67
CA PHE A 126 1.73 -3.54 -1.73
C PHE A 126 0.22 -3.75 -1.56
N GLU A 127 -0.35 -4.76 -2.22
CA GLU A 127 -1.77 -5.10 -2.07
C GLU A 127 -2.12 -5.52 -0.64
N ILE A 128 -1.27 -6.34 0.01
CA ILE A 128 -1.46 -6.71 1.42
C ILE A 128 -1.45 -5.46 2.30
N PHE A 129 -0.47 -4.58 2.13
CA PHE A 129 -0.34 -3.35 2.89
C PHE A 129 -1.54 -2.41 2.73
N LYS A 130 -1.97 -2.17 1.48
CA LYS A 130 -3.15 -1.37 1.15
C LYS A 130 -4.42 -1.95 1.78
N ASN A 131 -4.61 -3.27 1.69
CA ASN A 131 -5.79 -3.94 2.24
C ASN A 131 -5.82 -3.86 3.77
N ARG A 132 -4.66 -4.02 4.44
CA ARG A 132 -4.56 -3.82 5.89
C ARG A 132 -4.98 -2.41 6.31
N LYS A 133 -4.55 -1.36 5.59
CA LYS A 133 -5.02 0.01 5.89
C LYS A 133 -6.53 0.14 5.77
N GLN A 134 -7.10 -0.44 4.73
CA GLN A 134 -8.55 -0.39 4.49
C GLN A 134 -9.32 -1.11 5.62
N GLU A 135 -8.86 -2.29 6.04
CA GLU A 135 -9.44 -3.03 7.18
C GLU A 135 -9.44 -2.17 8.46
N ILE A 136 -8.36 -1.42 8.72
CA ILE A 136 -8.26 -0.51 9.87
C ILE A 136 -9.26 0.64 9.75
N LEU A 137 -9.37 1.25 8.57
CA LEU A 137 -10.34 2.31 8.34
C LEU A 137 -11.77 1.81 8.53
N ASP A 138 -12.08 0.62 8.03
CA ASP A 138 -13.40 0.00 8.14
C ASP A 138 -13.74 -0.36 9.58
N TYR A 139 -12.77 -0.88 10.35
CA TYR A 139 -12.90 -1.05 11.80
C TYR A 139 -13.26 0.27 12.46
N ILE A 140 -12.45 1.32 12.27
CA ILE A 140 -12.66 2.65 12.88
C ILE A 140 -14.02 3.24 12.48
N ASN A 141 -14.48 3.01 11.25
CA ASN A 141 -15.79 3.46 10.79
C ASN A 141 -16.95 2.70 11.44
N GLY A 142 -16.75 1.41 11.75
CA GLY A 142 -17.75 0.55 12.38
C GLY A 142 -17.86 0.72 13.90
N VAL A 143 -16.88 1.33 14.55
CA VAL A 143 -16.91 1.57 16.01
C VAL A 143 -18.04 2.54 16.38
N ILE A 144 -18.95 2.08 17.27
CA ILE A 144 -20.03 2.89 17.84
C ILE A 144 -19.64 3.32 19.26
N ILE A 145 -19.40 4.63 19.46
CA ILE A 145 -18.95 5.16 20.75
C ILE A 145 -20.11 5.76 21.52
N LYS A 146 -20.46 5.13 22.66
CA LYS A 146 -21.64 5.50 23.46
C LYS A 146 -21.32 6.44 24.62
N ASN A 147 -20.10 6.41 25.17
CA ASN A 147 -19.69 7.23 26.31
C ASN A 147 -18.16 7.43 26.36
N LYS A 148 -17.68 8.16 27.38
CA LYS A 148 -16.25 8.50 27.56
C LYS A 148 -15.35 7.28 27.74
N ASP A 149 -15.79 6.27 28.50
CA ASP A 149 -15.00 5.06 28.73
C ASP A 149 -14.87 4.22 27.45
N SER A 150 -15.91 4.23 26.61
CA SER A 150 -15.85 3.64 25.26
C SER A 150 -14.77 4.32 24.39
N TYR A 151 -14.62 5.66 24.45
CA TYR A 151 -13.53 6.34 23.71
C TYR A 151 -12.15 5.86 24.15
N LYS A 152 -11.95 5.72 25.47
CA LYS A 152 -10.67 5.25 26.01
C LYS A 152 -10.35 3.85 25.51
N ASN A 153 -11.27 2.91 25.68
CA ASN A 153 -11.05 1.52 25.29
C ASN A 153 -10.76 1.38 23.78
N GLU A 154 -11.54 2.06 22.94
CA GLU A 154 -11.38 1.98 21.48
C GLU A 154 -10.09 2.64 20.99
N ILE A 155 -9.74 3.82 21.52
CA ILE A 155 -8.49 4.48 21.16
C ILE A 155 -7.30 3.63 21.63
N THR A 156 -7.35 3.08 22.85
CA THR A 156 -6.32 2.18 23.37
C THR A 156 -6.17 0.95 22.48
N HIS A 157 -7.28 0.29 22.11
CA HIS A 157 -7.24 -0.87 21.22
C HIS A 157 -6.65 -0.54 19.84
N ILE A 158 -7.07 0.57 19.23
CA ILE A 158 -6.53 0.98 17.92
C ILE A 158 -5.03 1.24 18.04
N MET A 159 -4.60 2.07 18.98
CA MET A 159 -3.20 2.51 19.06
C MET A 159 -2.24 1.42 19.57
N GLN A 160 -2.70 0.51 20.42
CA GLN A 160 -1.84 -0.49 21.07
C GLN A 160 -1.98 -1.89 20.50
N THR A 161 -3.02 -2.17 19.71
CA THR A 161 -3.24 -3.50 19.11
C THR A 161 -3.24 -3.42 17.59
N ILE A 162 -4.01 -2.50 17.00
CA ILE A 162 -4.20 -2.46 15.55
C ILE A 162 -3.02 -1.76 14.84
N ILE A 163 -2.59 -0.59 15.32
CA ILE A 163 -1.49 0.16 14.70
C ILE A 163 -0.17 -0.61 14.71
N PRO A 164 0.24 -1.34 15.77
CA PRO A 164 1.47 -2.13 15.73
C PRO A 164 1.48 -3.20 14.63
N ILE A 165 0.36 -3.90 14.40
CA ILE A 165 0.22 -4.89 13.31
C ILE A 165 0.42 -4.20 11.94
N TYR A 166 -0.10 -2.99 11.80
CA TYR A 166 0.10 -2.18 10.61
C TYR A 166 1.56 -1.73 10.44
N GLU A 167 2.24 -1.36 11.53
CA GLU A 167 3.65 -0.98 11.54
C GLU A 167 4.55 -2.16 11.10
N ASP A 168 4.25 -3.40 11.52
CA ASP A 168 4.98 -4.59 11.09
C ASP A 168 4.87 -4.83 9.56
N GLU A 169 3.70 -4.61 8.98
CA GLU A 169 3.48 -4.71 7.53
C GLU A 169 4.15 -3.55 6.77
N ALA A 170 4.16 -2.36 7.36
CA ALA A 170 4.82 -1.17 6.83
C ALA A 170 6.36 -1.33 6.71
N ILE A 171 7.00 -2.00 7.67
CA ILE A 171 8.45 -2.18 7.70
C ILE A 171 8.99 -2.91 6.46
N LYS A 172 8.17 -3.68 5.75
CA LYS A 172 8.57 -4.38 4.51
C LYS A 172 8.99 -3.43 3.38
N PHE A 173 8.68 -2.14 3.49
CA PHE A 173 9.00 -1.11 2.49
C PHE A 173 10.09 -0.12 2.93
N VAL A 174 10.67 -0.32 4.13
CA VAL A 174 11.70 0.55 4.74
C VAL A 174 13.03 -0.19 4.79
#